data_AF-A0A8J8P540-F1
#
_entry.id   AF-A0A8J8P540-F1
#
_cell.length_a   1.000
_cell.length_b   1.000
_cell.length_c   1.000
_cell.angle_alpha   90.00
_cell.angle_beta   90.00
_cell.angle_gamma   90.00
#
_symmetry.space_group_name_H-M   'P 1'
#
loop_
_entity.id
_entity.type
_entity.pdbx_description
1 polymer ?
#
loop_
_entity_poly.entity_id
_entity_poly.type
_entity_poly.pdbx_seq_one_letter_code
_entity_poly.pdbx_strand_id
1 'polypeptide(L)'
;MAARAPPSDTSDPDVIEFGIAALAARLDDAPVEFPTTGRRLCEAVDDTAIPVDGSGNTVELAEVLDRIPQDEFTSQSELLDMLHPVFEEQRKQAGQSVFGRLRALLPV
;
A
#
# COMPACT_ATOMS: atom_id res chain seq x y z
N MET A 1 51.17 2.76 9.49
CA MET A 1 50.08 2.08 8.76
C MET A 1 48.78 2.54 9.38
N ALA A 2 47.94 3.28 8.66
CA ALA A 2 46.61 3.66 9.12
C ALA A 2 45.59 2.71 8.49
N ALA A 3 44.81 2.00 9.31
CA ALA A 3 43.72 1.17 8.84
C ALA A 3 42.58 2.09 8.37
N ARG A 4 42.26 2.02 7.07
CA ARG A 4 41.07 2.66 6.50
C ARG A 4 39.85 1.82 6.92
N ALA A 5 38.93 2.42 7.66
CA ALA A 5 37.66 1.78 7.98
C ALA A 5 36.87 1.49 6.68
N PRO A 6 36.16 0.34 6.59
CA PRO A 6 35.35 0.03 5.42
C PRO A 6 34.24 1.08 5.25
N PRO A 7 33.82 1.37 4.01
CA PRO A 7 32.68 2.25 3.79
C PRO A 7 31.43 1.60 4.39
N SER A 8 30.71 2.35 5.22
CA SER A 8 29.34 2.02 5.58
C SER A 8 28.51 2.13 4.31
N ASP A 9 28.26 0.98 3.68
CA ASP A 9 27.24 0.87 2.65
C ASP A 9 25.90 1.05 3.37
N THR A 10 25.43 2.30 3.44
CA THR A 10 24.06 2.61 3.86
C THR A 10 23.17 2.33 2.66
N SER A 11 23.07 1.06 2.29
CA SER A 11 21.88 0.59 1.60
C SER A 11 20.78 0.78 2.63
N ASP A 12 19.94 1.79 2.43
CA ASP A 12 18.68 1.91 3.19
C ASP A 12 18.04 0.51 3.16
N PRO A 13 17.71 -0.09 4.32
CA PRO A 13 17.12 -1.41 4.32
C PRO A 13 15.93 -1.37 3.39
N ASP A 14 15.80 -2.30 2.43
CA ASP A 14 14.66 -2.37 1.52
C ASP A 14 13.37 -2.26 2.35
N VAL A 15 12.80 -1.04 2.44
CA VAL A 15 11.65 -0.78 3.28
C VAL A 15 10.50 -1.42 2.54
N ILE A 16 10.05 -2.57 3.03
CA ILE A 16 8.92 -3.25 2.42
C ILE A 16 7.67 -2.48 2.83
N GLU A 17 7.12 -1.73 1.89
CA GLU A 17 5.92 -0.92 2.09
C GLU A 17 4.64 -1.74 1.84
N PHE A 18 3.60 -1.45 2.61
CA PHE A 18 2.30 -2.10 2.49
C PHE A 18 1.16 -1.10 2.69
N GLY A 19 0.01 -1.43 2.10
CA GLY A 19 -1.24 -0.69 2.16
C GLY A 19 -1.05 0.75 1.68
N ILE A 20 -1.39 1.70 2.54
CA ILE A 20 -1.33 3.13 2.23
C ILE A 20 0.09 3.63 1.94
N ALA A 21 1.12 3.05 2.57
CA ALA A 21 2.52 3.43 2.30
C ALA A 21 2.94 3.00 0.89
N ALA A 22 2.60 1.76 0.51
CA ALA A 22 2.87 1.27 -0.84
C ALA A 22 2.11 2.07 -1.91
N LEU A 23 0.86 2.46 -1.61
CA LEU A 23 0.10 3.35 -2.49
C LEU A 23 0.76 4.73 -2.59
N ALA A 24 1.20 5.32 -1.47
CA ALA A 24 1.86 6.63 -1.46
C ALA A 24 3.12 6.64 -2.32
N ALA A 25 4.01 5.65 -2.17
CA ALA A 25 5.22 5.55 -2.99
C ALA A 25 4.91 5.38 -4.48
N ARG A 26 3.91 4.55 -4.82
CA ARG A 26 3.47 4.42 -6.22
C ARG A 26 2.91 5.70 -6.81
N LEU A 27 2.22 6.51 -6.00
CA LEU A 27 1.71 7.81 -6.44
C LEU A 27 2.82 8.84 -6.59
N ASP A 28 3.87 8.77 -5.78
CA ASP A 28 5.06 9.64 -5.90
C ASP A 28 5.86 9.37 -7.18
N ASP A 29 5.91 8.10 -7.62
CA ASP A 29 6.57 7.70 -8.87
C ASP A 29 5.68 7.86 -10.11
N ALA A 30 4.35 7.84 -9.94
CA ALA A 30 3.40 7.95 -11.05
C ALA A 30 3.26 9.41 -11.54
N PRO A 31 3.04 9.64 -12.84
CA PRO A 31 2.83 10.97 -13.40
C PRO A 31 1.41 11.50 -13.12
N VAL A 32 1.04 11.61 -11.84
CA VAL A 32 -0.27 12.08 -11.38
C VAL A 32 -0.19 13.57 -11.03
N GLU A 33 -1.03 14.37 -11.68
CA GLU A 33 -1.23 15.78 -11.31
C GLU A 33 -2.58 15.95 -10.61
N PHE A 34 -2.60 16.69 -9.50
CA PHE A 34 -3.82 17.06 -8.79
C PHE A 34 -4.32 18.44 -9.23
N PRO A 35 -5.65 18.67 -9.30
CA PRO A 35 -6.74 17.74 -8.96
C PRO A 35 -6.91 16.61 -9.98
N THR A 36 -7.26 15.42 -9.49
CA THR A 36 -7.41 14.19 -10.29
C THR A 36 -8.64 13.39 -9.89
N THR A 37 -8.97 12.36 -10.65
CA THR A 37 -10.08 11.45 -10.36
C THR A 37 -9.64 10.02 -10.10
N GLY A 38 -10.47 9.21 -9.45
CA GLY A 38 -10.21 7.79 -9.19
C GLY A 38 -9.88 7.03 -10.48
N ARG A 39 -10.66 7.29 -11.53
CA ARG A 39 -10.37 6.75 -12.87
C ARG A 39 -8.98 7.13 -13.38
N ARG A 40 -8.59 8.41 -13.29
CA ARG A 40 -7.27 8.86 -13.76
C ARG A 40 -6.13 8.27 -12.95
N LEU A 41 -6.32 8.07 -11.64
CA LEU A 41 -5.36 7.37 -10.79
C LEU A 41 -5.13 5.94 -11.30
N CYS A 42 -6.20 5.20 -11.58
CA CYS A 42 -6.09 3.84 -12.13
C CYS A 42 -5.45 3.79 -13.53
N GLU A 43 -5.58 4.86 -14.33
CA GLU A 43 -4.94 4.95 -15.65
C GLU A 43 -3.46 5.37 -15.56
N ALA A 44 -3.08 6.12 -14.52
CA ALA A 44 -1.73 6.66 -14.34
C ALA A 44 -0.81 5.75 -13.52
N VAL A 45 -1.36 4.90 -12.65
CA VAL A 45 -0.60 3.96 -11.82
C VAL A 45 -0.44 2.64 -12.58
N ASP A 46 0.80 2.25 -12.87
CA ASP A 46 1.11 1.02 -13.62
C ASP A 46 0.73 -0.26 -12.85
N ASP A 47 0.92 -0.29 -11.52
CA ASP A 47 0.60 -1.42 -10.65
C ASP A 47 -0.54 -1.07 -9.70
N THR A 48 -1.76 -1.44 -10.10
CA THR A 48 -2.98 -1.23 -9.32
C THR A 48 -3.16 -2.23 -8.19
N ALA A 49 -2.40 -3.33 -8.16
CA ALA A 49 -2.49 -4.34 -7.12
C ALA A 49 -1.65 -3.91 -5.91
N ILE A 50 -2.28 -3.20 -4.96
CA ILE A 50 -1.60 -2.65 -3.79
C ILE A 50 -1.36 -3.77 -2.75
N PRO A 51 -0.10 -4.07 -2.37
CA PRO A 51 0.18 -5.10 -1.37
C PRO A 51 -0.34 -4.67 -0.01
N VAL A 52 -1.12 -5.51 0.69
CA VAL A 52 -1.72 -5.15 1.98
C VAL A 52 -1.00 -5.78 3.18
N ASP A 53 -0.20 -6.82 2.96
CA ASP A 53 0.62 -7.47 3.99
C ASP A 53 1.77 -8.31 3.40
N GLY A 54 2.68 -8.78 4.27
CA GLY A 54 3.82 -9.61 3.90
C GLY A 54 3.50 -11.06 3.51
N SER A 55 2.22 -11.47 3.53
CA SER A 55 1.80 -12.80 3.07
C SER A 55 1.52 -12.84 1.56
N GLY A 56 1.68 -11.70 0.87
CA GLY A 56 1.43 -11.58 -0.57
C GLY A 56 -0.03 -11.28 -0.92
N ASN A 57 -0.85 -10.89 0.06
CA ASN A 57 -2.20 -10.41 -0.23
C ASN A 57 -2.13 -9.02 -0.87
N THR A 58 -2.95 -8.77 -1.89
CA THR A 58 -3.09 -7.48 -2.56
C THR A 58 -4.55 -7.04 -2.61
N VAL A 59 -4.79 -5.75 -2.84
CA VAL A 59 -6.11 -5.19 -3.14
C VAL A 59 -6.01 -4.28 -4.36
N GLU A 60 -7.01 -4.31 -5.24
CA GLU A 60 -7.01 -3.46 -6.42
C GLU A 60 -7.27 -1.99 -6.06
N LEU A 61 -6.54 -1.07 -6.69
CA LEU A 61 -6.69 0.37 -6.50
C LEU A 61 -8.13 0.82 -6.78
N ALA A 62 -8.74 0.30 -7.85
CA ALA A 62 -10.14 0.57 -8.17
C ALA A 62 -11.09 0.11 -7.04
N GLU A 63 -10.82 -1.04 -6.42
CA GLU A 63 -11.66 -1.57 -5.34
C GLU A 63 -11.61 -0.67 -4.10
N VAL A 64 -10.45 -0.14 -3.75
CA VAL A 64 -10.35 0.79 -2.60
C VAL A 64 -10.95 2.15 -2.90
N LEU A 65 -10.86 2.63 -4.15
CA LEU A 65 -11.50 3.87 -4.61
C LEU A 65 -13.04 3.76 -4.65
N ASP A 66 -13.59 2.60 -5.03
CA ASP A 66 -15.05 2.38 -5.03
C ASP A 66 -15.66 2.38 -3.61
N ARG A 67 -14.83 2.22 -2.56
CA ARG A 67 -15.28 2.22 -1.16
C ARG A 67 -15.42 3.61 -0.56
N ILE A 68 -14.92 4.65 -1.24
CA ILE A 68 -15.03 6.03 -0.79
C ILE A 68 -16.12 6.77 -1.57
N PRO A 69 -16.83 7.73 -0.95
CA PRO A 69 -18.00 8.35 -1.57
C PRO A 69 -17.69 9.40 -2.65
N GLN A 70 -16.41 9.72 -2.87
CA GLN A 70 -15.98 10.76 -3.82
C GLN A 70 -15.00 10.19 -4.84
N ASP A 71 -15.07 10.72 -6.07
CA ASP A 71 -14.22 10.30 -7.19
C ASP A 71 -13.23 11.40 -7.63
N GLU A 72 -13.24 12.58 -7.00
CA GLU A 72 -12.31 13.68 -7.30
C GLU A 72 -11.49 14.02 -6.04
N PHE A 73 -10.20 14.28 -6.24
CA PHE A 73 -9.24 14.55 -5.17
C PHE A 73 -8.45 15.81 -5.51
N THR A 74 -8.37 16.75 -4.57
CA THR A 74 -7.60 17.99 -4.75
C THR A 74 -6.13 17.86 -4.38
N SER A 75 -5.77 16.84 -3.61
CA SER A 75 -4.37 16.54 -3.25
C SER A 75 -4.16 15.07 -2.95
N GLN A 76 -2.90 14.62 -3.01
CA GLN A 76 -2.50 13.27 -2.62
C GLN A 76 -2.79 13.00 -1.14
N SER A 77 -2.53 13.96 -0.26
CA SER A 77 -2.80 13.80 1.18
C SER A 77 -4.29 13.58 1.44
N GLU A 78 -5.17 14.33 0.76
CA GLU A 78 -6.62 14.11 0.87
C GLU A 78 -7.03 12.70 0.44
N LEU A 79 -6.53 12.24 -0.71
CA LEU A 79 -6.77 10.87 -1.19
C LEU A 79 -6.31 9.82 -0.17
N LEU A 80 -5.09 9.95 0.33
CA LEU A 80 -4.50 9.01 1.28
C LEU A 80 -5.27 9.01 2.60
N ASP A 81 -5.63 10.18 3.14
CA ASP A 81 -6.41 10.30 4.37
C ASP A 81 -7.77 9.58 4.26
N MET A 82 -8.41 9.65 3.09
CA MET A 82 -9.67 8.96 2.83
C MET A 82 -9.53 7.45 2.68
N LEU A 83 -8.44 6.99 2.07
CA LEU A 83 -8.17 5.57 1.89
C LEU A 83 -7.59 4.90 3.14
N HIS A 84 -7.03 5.67 4.07
CA HIS A 84 -6.46 5.16 5.33
C HIS A 84 -7.42 4.22 6.08
N PRO A 85 -8.69 4.59 6.37
CA PRO A 85 -9.64 3.67 7.03
C PRO A 85 -9.93 2.41 6.20
N VAL A 86 -9.97 2.50 4.87
CA VAL A 86 -10.22 1.37 3.97
C VAL A 86 -9.11 0.32 4.08
N PHE A 87 -7.85 0.76 4.05
CA PHE A 87 -6.68 -0.10 4.22
C PHE A 87 -6.60 -0.70 5.64
N GLU A 88 -6.94 0.08 6.67
CA GLU A 88 -7.00 -0.41 8.05
C GLU A 88 -8.05 -1.52 8.24
N GLU A 89 -9.21 -1.40 7.58
CA GLU A 89 -10.22 -2.47 7.57
C GLU A 89 -9.73 -3.71 6.85
N GLN A 90 -9.08 -3.57 5.68
CA GLN A 90 -8.49 -4.70 4.97
C GLN A 90 -7.44 -5.42 5.82
N ARG A 91 -6.59 -4.68 6.52
CA ARG A 91 -5.58 -5.26 7.42
C ARG A 91 -6.22 -6.09 8.54
N LYS A 92 -7.33 -5.63 9.12
CA LYS A 92 -8.07 -6.38 10.16
C LYS A 92 -8.66 -7.68 9.60
N GLN A 93 -9.25 -7.63 8.40
CA GLN A 93 -9.84 -8.80 7.75
C GLN A 93 -8.79 -9.84 7.33
N ALA A 94 -7.66 -9.37 6.77
CA ALA A 94 -6.54 -10.23 6.42
C ALA A 94 -5.97 -10.94 7.66
N GLY A 95 -5.77 -10.20 8.76
CA GLY A 95 -5.34 -10.78 10.04
C GLY A 95 -6.28 -11.86 10.55
N GLN A 96 -7.59 -11.63 10.52
CA GLN A 96 -8.61 -12.63 10.91
C GLN A 96 -8.58 -13.88 10.02
N SER A 97 -8.40 -13.71 8.71
CA SER A 97 -8.33 -14.83 7.75
C SER A 97 -7.11 -15.73 7.98
N VAL A 98 -5.95 -15.17 8.34
CA VAL A 98 -4.75 -15.95 8.68
C VAL A 98 -4.95 -16.77 9.95
N PHE A 99 -5.55 -16.18 11.00
CA PHE A 99 -5.91 -16.93 12.21
C PHE A 99 -6.91 -18.06 11.94
N GLY A 100 -7.87 -17.85 11.02
CA GLY A 100 -8.83 -18.89 10.61
C GLY A 100 -8.18 -20.09 9.93
N ARG A 101 -7.20 -19.86 9.03
CA ARG A 101 -6.47 -20.93 8.32
C ARG A 101 -5.57 -21.75 9.24
N LEU A 102 -4.87 -21.09 10.17
CA LEU A 102 -4.01 -21.78 11.14
C LEU A 102 -4.81 -22.65 12.12
N ARG A 103 -6.03 -22.23 12.49
CA ARG A 103 -6.91 -23.02 13.36
C ARG A 103 -7.46 -24.28 12.67
N ALA A 104 -7.64 -24.26 11.35
CA ALA A 104 -8.11 -25.41 10.58
C ALA A 104 -7.10 -26.57 10.50
N LEU A 105 -5.83 -26.33 10.89
CA LEU A 105 -4.77 -27.33 10.92
C LEU A 105 -4.52 -27.92 12.31
N LEU A 106 -5.23 -27.44 13.34
CA LEU A 106 -5.20 -28.02 14.68
C LEU A 106 -6.42 -28.95 14.87
N PRO A 107 -6.21 -30.25 15.13
CA PRO A 107 -7.32 -31.13 15.48
C PRO A 107 -7.95 -30.70 16.81
N VAL A 108 -9.28 -30.80 16.89
CA VAL A 108 -10.06 -30.53 18.11
C VAL A 108 -9.73 -31.50 19.24
#